data_AF-A0A6N8BDL8-F1
#
_entry.id   AF-A0A6N8BDL8-F1
#
_cell.length_a   1.000
_cell.length_b   1.000
_cell.length_c   1.000
_cell.angle_alpha   90.00
_cell.angle_beta   90.00
_cell.angle_gamma   90.00
#
_symmetry.space_group_name_H-M   'P 1'
#
loop_
_entity.id
_entity.type
_entity.pdbx_description
1 polymer ?
#
loop_
_entity_poly.entity_id
_entity_poly.type
_entity_poly.pdbx_seq_one_letter_code
_entity_poly.pdbx_strand_id
1 'polypeptide(L)'
;MKINFRQVNQKHLKTLDLYIITLVMSSIILLGLYELIAAYTLNIVQLKSLHIISFILLAFALIRLLFLRSSGKPIKFNLIVFIVNFYLLIFLLPSTYLSGFLHPKINNEKIDIAAIHEAGHAIVAEKIAPGSVSEAKIIHGIQLRVMNQFDIQTLAYIRHDLKLTSIPPLEKIKDEICIKYGGLAATKIFFPAQEYSGASSDIEKINEFAKAVINNGISSAGPYNYDMLSNDEQPKVVKNLVAPEYERAKQIIENNKLVIKRLAQELIDNKNLTGDQVRSIIKEK
;
A
#
# COMPACT_ATOMS: atom_id res chain seq x y z
N MET A 1 64.24 -21.68 23.18
CA MET A 1 63.31 -20.57 22.88
C MET A 1 61.87 -21.07 23.07
N LYS A 2 61.29 -20.89 24.27
CA LYS A 2 59.90 -21.31 24.55
C LYS A 2 58.96 -20.30 23.91
N ILE A 3 58.31 -20.65 22.80
CA ILE A 3 57.23 -19.84 22.23
C ILE A 3 56.09 -19.87 23.25
N ASN A 4 55.78 -18.70 23.81
CA ASN A 4 54.75 -18.54 24.83
C ASN A 4 53.36 -18.65 24.16
N PHE A 5 52.84 -19.88 24.05
CA PHE A 5 51.55 -20.17 23.42
C PHE A 5 50.37 -19.38 24.01
N ARG A 6 50.48 -18.88 25.26
CA ARG A 6 49.47 -17.98 25.86
C ARG A 6 49.37 -16.62 25.17
N GLN A 7 50.49 -16.04 24.71
CA GLN A 7 50.48 -14.74 24.03
C GLN A 7 49.94 -14.82 22.60
N VAL A 8 50.19 -15.94 21.90
CA VAL A 8 49.66 -16.16 20.54
C VAL A 8 48.14 -16.33 20.56
N ASN A 9 47.60 -17.09 21.53
CA ASN A 9 46.14 -17.25 21.70
C ASN A 9 45.44 -15.95 22.10
N GLN A 10 46.02 -15.15 23.00
CA GLN A 10 45.43 -13.85 23.38
C GLN A 10 45.40 -12.84 22.23
N LYS A 11 46.42 -12.85 21.35
CA LYS A 11 46.45 -11.99 20.18
C LYS A 11 45.41 -12.40 19.14
N HIS A 12 45.19 -13.70 18.95
CA HIS A 12 44.17 -14.26 18.06
C HIS A 12 42.73 -14.02 18.57
N LEU A 13 42.52 -14.04 19.89
CA LEU A 13 41.25 -13.71 20.52
C LEU A 13 40.90 -12.22 20.34
N LYS A 14 41.86 -11.32 20.55
CA LYS A 14 41.63 -9.87 20.36
C LYS A 14 41.31 -9.47 18.92
N THR A 15 41.92 -10.11 17.92
CA THR A 15 41.57 -9.89 16.51
C THR A 15 40.20 -10.46 16.13
N LEU A 16 39.78 -11.55 16.79
CA LEU A 16 38.44 -12.12 16.61
C LEU A 16 37.37 -11.19 17.17
N ASP A 17 37.58 -10.61 18.35
CA ASP A 17 36.64 -9.65 18.97
C ASP A 17 36.47 -8.39 18.11
N LEU A 18 37.58 -7.87 17.56
CA LEU A 18 37.54 -6.72 16.67
C LEU A 18 36.80 -7.01 15.35
N TYR A 19 36.87 -8.25 14.86
CA TYR A 19 36.16 -8.69 13.66
C TYR A 19 34.64 -8.81 13.92
N ILE A 20 34.27 -9.35 15.07
CA ILE A 20 32.86 -9.44 15.50
C ILE A 20 32.27 -8.04 15.61
N ILE A 21 32.97 -7.11 16.25
CA ILE A 21 32.54 -5.72 16.38
C ILE A 21 32.35 -5.09 14.99
N THR A 22 33.32 -5.25 14.08
CA THR A 22 33.24 -4.65 12.75
C THR A 22 32.07 -5.22 11.92
N LEU A 23 31.81 -6.53 12.01
CA LEU A 23 30.70 -7.19 11.33
C LEU A 23 29.33 -6.76 11.90
N VAL A 24 29.23 -6.69 13.22
CA VAL A 24 28.00 -6.24 13.90
C VAL A 24 27.72 -4.78 13.54
N MET A 25 28.73 -3.92 13.60
CA MET A 25 28.59 -2.50 13.25
C MET A 25 28.24 -2.29 11.78
N SER A 26 28.86 -3.03 10.84
CA SER A 26 28.51 -2.93 9.42
C SER A 26 27.09 -3.43 9.14
N SER A 27 26.64 -4.47 9.84
CA SER A 27 25.27 -4.98 9.73
C SER A 27 24.24 -3.99 10.28
N ILE A 28 24.54 -3.33 11.41
CA ILE A 28 23.69 -2.27 11.99
C ILE A 28 23.60 -1.07 11.04
N ILE A 29 24.72 -0.65 10.45
CA ILE A 29 24.73 0.47 9.49
C ILE A 29 23.93 0.12 8.23
N LEU A 30 24.08 -1.11 7.71
CA LEU A 30 23.33 -1.57 6.55
C LEU A 30 21.82 -1.61 6.85
N LEU A 31 21.45 -2.06 8.06
CA LEU A 31 20.08 -2.08 8.53
C LEU A 31 19.49 -0.68 8.66
N GLY A 32 20.24 0.26 9.25
CA GLY A 32 19.81 1.66 9.39
C GLY A 32 19.66 2.37 8.04
N LEU A 33 20.57 2.13 7.08
CA LEU A 33 20.44 2.64 5.71
C LEU A 33 19.22 2.06 5.00
N TYR A 34 18.95 0.77 5.21
CA TYR A 34 17.78 0.11 4.67
C TYR A 34 16.48 0.66 5.26
N GLU A 35 16.41 0.85 6.58
CA GLU A 35 15.26 1.47 7.24
C GLU A 35 15.04 2.92 6.77
N LEU A 36 16.12 3.69 6.56
CA LEU A 36 16.03 5.05 6.02
C LEU A 36 15.49 5.06 4.59
N ILE A 37 15.97 4.15 3.72
CA ILE A 37 15.50 4.02 2.33
C ILE A 37 14.06 3.52 2.31
N ALA A 38 13.70 2.54 3.13
CA ALA A 38 12.35 2.03 3.25
C ALA A 38 11.39 3.11 3.78
N ALA A 39 11.75 3.84 4.84
CA ALA A 39 10.95 4.94 5.36
C ALA A 39 10.75 6.06 4.32
N TYR A 40 11.79 6.35 3.52
CA TYR A 40 11.71 7.34 2.45
C TYR A 40 10.86 6.89 1.26
N THR A 41 10.85 5.60 0.94
CA THR A 41 10.22 5.08 -0.29
C THR A 41 8.83 4.47 -0.09
N LEU A 42 8.51 4.00 1.13
CA LEU A 42 7.43 3.04 1.36
C LEU A 42 6.49 3.41 2.51
N ASN A 43 6.02 4.66 2.61
CA ASN A 43 5.02 5.07 3.61
C ASN A 43 3.64 4.34 3.51
N ILE A 44 3.58 3.17 2.85
CA ILE A 44 2.41 2.33 2.55
C ILE A 44 2.68 0.83 2.81
N VAL A 45 3.93 0.35 2.92
CA VAL A 45 4.19 -1.08 3.22
C VAL A 45 4.37 -1.29 4.72
N GLN A 46 3.58 -2.19 5.31
CA GLN A 46 3.72 -2.55 6.72
C GLN A 46 5.14 -3.06 7.00
N LEU A 47 5.88 -2.35 7.87
CA LEU A 47 7.28 -2.61 8.25
C LEU A 47 7.60 -4.07 8.67
N LYS A 48 6.59 -4.88 8.98
CA LYS A 48 6.76 -6.24 9.53
C LYS A 48 7.47 -7.22 8.60
N SER A 49 7.23 -7.17 7.29
CA SER A 49 7.86 -8.12 6.35
C SER A 49 9.36 -7.84 6.15
N LEU A 50 9.76 -6.56 6.20
CA LEU A 50 11.15 -6.12 6.07
C LEU A 50 11.99 -6.49 7.30
N HIS A 51 11.43 -6.36 8.52
CA HIS A 51 12.13 -6.79 9.73
C HIS A 51 12.40 -8.30 9.74
N ILE A 52 11.47 -9.13 9.24
CA ILE A 52 11.66 -10.59 9.17
C ILE A 52 12.86 -10.95 8.30
N ILE A 53 13.02 -10.32 7.14
CA ILE A 53 14.16 -10.56 6.23
C ILE A 53 15.48 -10.15 6.90
N SER A 54 15.50 -9.02 7.60
CA SER A 54 16.68 -8.60 8.38
C SER A 54 17.03 -9.57 9.50
N PHE A 55 16.04 -10.05 10.26
CA PHE A 55 16.25 -11.03 11.32
C PHE A 55 16.81 -12.36 10.78
N ILE A 56 16.34 -12.80 9.61
CA ILE A 56 16.86 -14.00 8.93
C ILE A 56 18.33 -13.81 8.55
N LEU A 57 18.69 -12.67 7.92
CA LEU A 57 20.07 -12.39 7.54
C LEU A 57 21.02 -12.30 8.75
N LEU A 58 20.57 -11.67 9.83
CA LEU A 58 21.32 -11.59 11.09
C LEU A 58 21.50 -12.98 11.72
N ALA A 59 20.47 -13.83 11.71
CA ALA A 59 20.54 -15.19 12.21
C ALA A 59 21.53 -16.05 11.40
N PHE A 60 21.53 -15.95 10.07
CA PHE A 60 22.52 -16.62 9.22
C PHE A 60 23.96 -16.16 9.50
N ALA A 61 24.17 -14.86 9.75
CA ALA A 61 25.48 -14.33 10.14
C ALA A 61 25.97 -14.88 11.50
N LEU A 62 25.06 -14.97 12.49
CA LEU A 62 25.36 -15.50 13.83
C LEU A 62 25.62 -17.01 13.83
N ILE A 63 24.81 -17.80 13.13
CA ILE A 63 25.02 -19.25 12.97
C ILE A 63 26.39 -19.52 12.35
N ARG A 64 26.80 -18.69 11.38
CA ARG A 64 28.09 -18.82 10.71
C ARG A 64 29.27 -18.48 11.62
N LEU A 65 29.14 -17.51 12.53
CA LEU A 65 30.14 -17.22 13.57
C LEU A 65 30.39 -18.42 14.49
N LEU A 66 29.33 -19.15 14.85
CA LEU A 66 29.44 -20.37 15.65
C LEU A 66 30.21 -21.48 14.91
N PHE A 67 29.97 -21.64 13.60
CA PHE A 67 30.71 -22.59 12.75
C PHE A 67 32.19 -22.19 12.54
N LEU A 68 32.49 -20.90 12.48
CA LEU A 68 33.86 -20.39 12.34
C LEU A 68 34.70 -20.64 13.60
N ARG A 69 34.08 -20.51 14.79
CA ARG A 69 34.73 -20.86 16.07
C ARG A 69 35.11 -22.34 16.14
N SER A 70 34.34 -23.21 15.50
CA SER A 70 34.53 -24.67 15.53
C SER A 70 35.58 -25.18 14.52
N SER A 71 35.83 -24.46 13.42
CA SER A 71 36.54 -25.02 12.25
C SER A 71 38.00 -24.61 12.03
N GLY A 72 38.54 -23.66 12.80
CA GLY A 72 39.98 -23.32 12.78
C GLY A 72 40.55 -22.79 11.45
N LYS A 73 39.70 -22.46 10.47
CA LYS A 73 40.12 -22.05 9.11
C LYS A 73 40.68 -20.61 9.06
N PRO A 74 41.66 -20.32 8.18
CA PRO A 74 42.34 -19.02 8.12
C PRO A 74 41.46 -17.90 7.53
N ILE A 75 41.70 -16.69 8.04
CA ILE A 75 40.94 -15.44 7.83
C ILE A 75 40.69 -15.09 6.35
N LYS A 76 41.66 -15.36 5.46
CA LYS A 76 41.58 -14.98 4.03
C LYS A 76 40.44 -15.69 3.28
N PHE A 77 40.16 -16.95 3.61
CA PHE A 77 39.08 -17.72 2.97
C PHE A 77 37.70 -17.14 3.31
N ASN A 78 37.52 -16.64 4.54
CA ASN A 78 36.26 -16.11 5.02
C ASN A 78 35.94 -14.72 4.45
N LEU A 79 36.97 -13.89 4.24
CA LEU A 79 36.82 -12.58 3.60
C LEU A 79 36.34 -12.74 2.15
N ILE A 80 36.91 -13.70 1.41
CA ILE A 80 36.49 -13.99 0.03
C ILE A 80 35.03 -14.43 0.00
N VAL A 81 34.62 -15.36 0.86
CA VAL A 81 33.24 -15.85 0.87
C VAL A 81 32.26 -14.78 1.37
N PHE A 82 32.67 -13.89 2.28
CA PHE A 82 31.87 -12.72 2.66
C PHE A 82 31.69 -11.76 1.49
N ILE A 83 32.76 -11.40 0.79
CA ILE A 83 32.71 -10.53 -0.39
C ILE A 83 31.82 -11.15 -1.47
N VAL A 84 31.96 -12.46 -1.74
CA VAL A 84 31.11 -13.15 -2.73
C VAL A 84 29.64 -13.15 -2.32
N ASN A 85 29.31 -13.41 -1.06
CA ASN A 85 27.91 -13.36 -0.59
C ASN A 85 27.34 -11.94 -0.57
N PHE A 86 28.14 -10.95 -0.16
CA PHE A 86 27.76 -9.54 -0.20
C PHE A 86 27.52 -9.09 -1.64
N TYR A 87 28.38 -9.51 -2.57
CA TYR A 87 28.23 -9.26 -3.99
C TYR A 87 27.01 -9.97 -4.58
N LEU A 88 26.75 -11.23 -4.21
CA LEU A 88 25.54 -11.95 -4.62
C LEU A 88 24.28 -11.28 -4.07
N LEU A 89 24.29 -10.80 -2.83
CA LEU A 89 23.17 -10.04 -2.25
C LEU A 89 22.93 -8.74 -3.03
N ILE A 90 24.00 -7.98 -3.29
CA ILE A 90 23.96 -6.72 -4.05
C ILE A 90 23.64 -6.91 -5.53
N PHE A 91 23.91 -8.08 -6.12
CA PHE A 91 23.71 -8.31 -7.56
C PHE A 91 22.41 -9.06 -7.87
N LEU A 92 21.99 -10.00 -7.00
CA LEU A 92 20.72 -10.73 -7.13
C LEU A 92 19.51 -9.88 -6.74
N LEU A 93 19.65 -8.96 -5.77
CA LEU A 93 18.56 -8.05 -5.41
C LEU A 93 18.19 -7.13 -6.59
N PRO A 94 19.12 -6.42 -7.25
CA PRO A 94 18.80 -5.66 -8.45
C PRO A 94 18.40 -6.55 -9.62
N SER A 95 19.06 -7.67 -9.93
CA SER A 95 18.69 -8.39 -11.17
C SER A 95 17.27 -8.97 -11.14
N THR A 96 16.74 -9.28 -9.96
CA THR A 96 15.35 -9.73 -9.78
C THR A 96 14.35 -8.57 -9.64
N TYR A 97 14.73 -7.44 -9.04
CA TYR A 97 13.83 -6.31 -8.77
C TYR A 97 13.95 -5.13 -9.75
N LEU A 98 15.07 -4.99 -10.45
CA LEU A 98 15.40 -3.86 -11.32
C LEU A 98 14.72 -3.94 -12.69
N SER A 99 14.37 -5.14 -13.17
CA SER A 99 13.61 -5.32 -14.41
C SER A 99 12.20 -4.70 -14.29
N GLY A 100 11.54 -4.85 -13.13
CA GLY A 100 10.27 -4.17 -12.80
C GLY A 100 10.42 -2.68 -12.46
N PHE A 101 11.59 -2.29 -11.93
CA PHE A 101 11.89 -0.90 -11.56
C PHE A 101 12.27 0.01 -12.74
N LEU A 102 12.80 -0.53 -13.84
CA LEU A 102 13.24 0.25 -14.98
C LEU A 102 12.13 0.56 -15.99
N HIS A 103 11.03 -0.20 -15.99
CA HIS A 103 9.97 -0.04 -16.98
C HIS A 103 8.53 -0.08 -16.42
N PRO A 104 8.11 0.87 -15.55
CA PRO A 104 6.70 1.16 -15.42
C PRO A 104 6.30 2.07 -16.60
N LYS A 105 6.07 1.50 -17.78
CA LYS A 105 5.48 2.26 -18.88
C LYS A 105 3.98 2.40 -18.58
N ILE A 106 3.63 3.34 -17.70
CA ILE A 106 2.23 3.67 -17.44
C ILE A 106 1.72 4.37 -18.70
N ASN A 107 0.66 3.84 -19.31
CA ASN A 107 -0.04 4.52 -20.40
C ASN A 107 -0.73 5.77 -19.83
N ASN A 108 -0.62 6.93 -20.49
CA ASN A 108 -1.30 8.16 -20.09
C ASN A 108 -2.80 7.94 -19.88
N GLU A 109 -3.43 7.09 -20.71
CA GLU A 109 -4.84 6.71 -20.56
C GLU A 109 -5.16 6.07 -19.20
N LYS A 110 -4.27 5.24 -18.65
CA LYS A 110 -4.49 4.62 -17.33
C LYS A 110 -4.40 5.64 -16.19
N ILE A 111 -3.56 6.66 -16.35
CA ILE A 111 -3.45 7.77 -15.39
C ILE A 111 -4.71 8.62 -15.46
N ASP A 112 -5.22 8.90 -16.66
CA ASP A 112 -6.44 9.68 -16.86
C ASP A 112 -7.66 8.97 -16.23
N ILE A 113 -7.79 7.65 -16.45
CA ILE A 113 -8.84 6.84 -15.84
C ILE A 113 -8.74 6.87 -14.31
N ALA A 114 -7.54 6.66 -13.75
CA ALA A 114 -7.33 6.69 -12.31
C ALA A 114 -7.63 8.07 -11.70
N ALA A 115 -7.19 9.14 -12.34
CA ALA A 115 -7.45 10.50 -11.87
C ALA A 115 -8.95 10.84 -11.86
N ILE A 116 -9.69 10.40 -12.88
CA ILE A 116 -11.15 10.55 -12.93
C ILE A 116 -11.85 9.68 -11.88
N HIS A 117 -11.37 8.45 -11.65
CA HIS A 117 -11.87 7.58 -10.58
C HIS A 117 -11.75 8.25 -9.21
N GLU A 118 -10.56 8.74 -8.87
CA GLU A 118 -10.34 9.43 -7.60
C GLU A 118 -11.12 10.75 -7.50
N ALA A 119 -11.15 11.56 -8.57
CA ALA A 119 -11.96 12.77 -8.60
C ALA A 119 -13.46 12.48 -8.35
N GLY A 120 -13.94 11.31 -8.81
CA GLY A 120 -15.28 10.81 -8.50
C GLY A 120 -15.50 10.61 -7.01
N HIS A 121 -14.58 9.91 -6.32
CA HIS A 121 -14.64 9.76 -4.86
C HIS A 121 -14.62 11.11 -4.14
N ALA A 122 -13.72 12.03 -4.53
CA ALA A 122 -13.55 13.32 -3.86
C ALA A 122 -14.84 14.14 -3.90
N ILE A 123 -15.45 14.22 -5.08
CA ILE A 123 -16.65 15.02 -5.29
C ILE A 123 -17.82 14.43 -4.50
N VAL A 124 -18.00 13.11 -4.53
CA VAL A 124 -19.09 12.48 -3.78
C VAL A 124 -18.86 12.65 -2.27
N ALA A 125 -17.64 12.44 -1.77
CA ALA A 125 -17.29 12.64 -0.37
C ALA A 125 -17.56 14.08 0.09
N GLU A 126 -17.12 15.09 -0.66
CA GLU A 126 -17.32 16.50 -0.30
C GLU A 126 -18.79 16.96 -0.42
N LYS A 127 -19.61 16.31 -1.27
CA LYS A 127 -21.04 16.60 -1.35
C LYS A 127 -21.85 15.94 -0.23
N ILE A 128 -21.44 14.76 0.24
CA ILE A 128 -22.11 14.01 1.30
C ILE A 128 -21.68 14.51 2.68
N ALA A 129 -20.38 14.66 2.88
CA ALA A 129 -19.77 15.13 4.11
C ALA A 129 -18.74 16.22 3.79
N PRO A 130 -19.16 17.51 3.69
CA PRO A 130 -18.26 18.61 3.40
C PRO A 130 -17.07 18.67 4.37
N GLY A 131 -15.87 18.81 3.85
CA GLY A 131 -14.63 18.83 4.63
C GLY A 131 -14.06 17.45 4.98
N SER A 132 -14.66 16.36 4.50
CA SER A 132 -14.22 14.99 4.81
C SER A 132 -12.93 14.57 4.10
N VAL A 133 -12.62 15.15 2.93
CA VAL A 133 -11.41 14.82 2.18
C VAL A 133 -10.21 15.52 2.82
N SER A 134 -9.18 14.74 3.17
CA SER A 134 -7.93 15.25 3.73
C SER A 134 -6.78 15.24 2.74
N GLU A 135 -6.73 14.26 1.83
CA GLU A 135 -5.68 14.14 0.80
C GLU A 135 -6.22 13.42 -0.44
N ALA A 136 -5.78 13.84 -1.64
CA ALA A 136 -5.97 13.11 -2.90
C ALA A 136 -4.62 12.99 -3.61
N LYS A 137 -4.22 11.78 -3.99
CA LYS A 137 -2.85 11.51 -4.46
C LYS A 137 -2.79 10.51 -5.60
N ILE A 138 -2.03 10.82 -6.65
CA ILE A 138 -1.58 9.88 -7.68
C ILE A 138 -0.25 9.28 -7.24
N ILE A 139 -0.16 7.96 -7.27
CA ILE A 139 1.05 7.20 -6.95
C ILE A 139 1.93 7.16 -8.20
N HIS A 140 3.15 7.69 -8.09
CA HIS A 140 4.07 7.77 -9.22
C HIS A 140 5.52 7.47 -8.81
N GLY A 141 6.40 7.38 -9.81
CA GLY A 141 7.84 7.32 -9.60
C GLY A 141 8.31 6.06 -8.85
N ILE A 142 9.12 6.25 -7.80
CA ILE A 142 9.68 5.12 -7.02
C ILE A 142 8.56 4.39 -6.28
N GLN A 143 7.58 5.12 -5.75
CA GLN A 143 6.49 4.53 -4.96
C GLN A 143 5.65 3.54 -5.78
N LEU A 144 5.24 3.91 -7.00
CA LEU A 144 4.50 3.01 -7.89
C LEU A 144 5.32 1.76 -8.27
N ARG A 145 6.62 1.95 -8.52
CA ARG A 145 7.52 0.83 -8.88
C ARG A 145 7.61 -0.20 -7.78
N VAL A 146 7.73 0.26 -6.54
CA VAL A 146 7.76 -0.66 -5.40
C VAL A 146 6.39 -1.31 -5.19
N MET A 147 5.29 -0.59 -5.37
CA MET A 147 3.95 -1.18 -5.23
C MET A 147 3.66 -2.27 -6.27
N ASN A 148 4.01 -2.04 -7.54
CA ASN A 148 3.89 -3.05 -8.60
C ASN A 148 4.74 -4.32 -8.33
N GLN A 149 5.85 -4.19 -7.61
CA GLN A 149 6.71 -5.31 -7.22
C GLN A 149 6.03 -6.27 -6.22
N PHE A 150 5.05 -5.77 -5.47
CA PHE A 150 4.25 -6.53 -4.52
C PHE A 150 2.84 -6.85 -5.07
N ASP A 151 2.66 -6.81 -6.39
CA ASP A 151 1.37 -6.97 -7.08
C ASP A 151 0.27 -5.97 -6.62
N ILE A 152 0.68 -4.83 -6.04
CA ILE A 152 -0.24 -3.77 -5.61
C ILE A 152 -0.45 -2.81 -6.80
N GLN A 153 -1.62 -2.91 -7.43
CA GLN A 153 -1.96 -2.18 -8.66
C GLN A 153 -2.66 -0.82 -8.41
N THR A 154 -2.48 -0.21 -7.24
CA THR A 154 -3.08 1.08 -6.90
C THR A 154 -2.34 2.22 -7.60
N LEU A 155 -3.05 2.98 -8.44
CA LEU A 155 -2.49 4.11 -9.18
C LEU A 155 -2.73 5.46 -8.49
N ALA A 156 -3.77 5.56 -7.65
CA ALA A 156 -4.13 6.76 -6.93
C ALA A 156 -5.02 6.40 -5.73
N TYR A 157 -5.21 7.34 -4.79
CA TYR A 157 -6.16 7.19 -3.68
C TYR A 157 -6.63 8.54 -3.15
N ILE A 158 -7.83 8.54 -2.55
CA ILE A 158 -8.33 9.61 -1.68
C ILE A 158 -8.40 9.14 -0.24
N ARG A 159 -7.93 10.00 0.66
CA ARG A 159 -8.09 9.85 2.10
C ARG A 159 -9.25 10.72 2.56
N HIS A 160 -10.25 10.09 3.15
CA HIS A 160 -11.32 10.75 3.89
C HIS A 160 -11.29 10.28 5.35
N ASP A 161 -11.23 11.22 6.29
CA ASP A 161 -11.06 10.91 7.70
C ASP A 161 -12.41 10.90 8.43
N LEU A 162 -13.14 9.77 8.34
CA LEU A 162 -14.33 9.53 9.14
C LEU A 162 -14.00 8.68 10.38
N LYS A 163 -14.04 9.28 11.57
CA LYS A 163 -13.89 8.55 12.83
C LYS A 163 -15.15 7.75 13.12
N LEU A 164 -15.09 6.43 12.88
CA LEU A 164 -16.15 5.49 13.24
C LEU A 164 -15.69 4.67 14.45
N THR A 165 -16.18 5.01 15.64
CA THR A 165 -15.83 4.35 16.92
C THR A 165 -16.86 3.29 17.37
N SER A 166 -17.96 3.12 16.61
CA SER A 166 -19.05 2.16 16.85
C SER A 166 -19.71 1.78 15.52
N ILE A 167 -20.57 0.74 15.52
CA ILE A 167 -21.39 0.40 14.34
C ILE A 167 -22.13 1.69 13.91
N PRO A 168 -21.89 2.21 12.69
CA PRO A 168 -22.49 3.46 12.26
C PRO A 168 -24.00 3.28 12.06
N PRO A 169 -24.83 4.32 12.25
CA PRO A 169 -26.22 4.31 11.79
C PRO A 169 -26.31 3.92 10.31
N LEU A 170 -27.40 3.28 9.90
CA LEU A 170 -27.63 2.84 8.51
C LEU A 170 -27.32 3.94 7.49
N GLU A 171 -27.77 5.15 7.76
CA GLU A 171 -27.55 6.31 6.88
C GLU A 171 -26.06 6.62 6.67
N LYS A 172 -25.22 6.45 7.70
CA LYS A 172 -23.76 6.61 7.53
C LYS A 172 -23.16 5.51 6.66
N ILE A 173 -23.67 4.28 6.76
CA ILE A 173 -23.20 3.18 5.90
C ILE A 173 -23.63 3.43 4.46
N LYS A 174 -24.85 3.92 4.23
CA LYS A 174 -25.33 4.34 2.91
C LYS A 174 -24.46 5.45 2.32
N ASP A 175 -24.11 6.45 3.13
CA ASP A 175 -23.18 7.51 2.74
C ASP A 175 -21.81 6.95 2.30
N GLU A 176 -21.21 6.03 3.08
CA GLU A 176 -19.96 5.37 2.70
C GLU A 176 -20.09 4.56 1.41
N ILE A 177 -21.19 3.82 1.24
CA ILE A 177 -21.48 3.08 -0.01
C ILE A 177 -21.57 4.05 -1.18
N CYS A 178 -22.25 5.19 -1.01
CA CYS A 178 -22.39 6.21 -2.05
C CYS A 178 -21.02 6.80 -2.42
N ILE A 179 -20.19 7.16 -1.43
CA ILE A 179 -18.80 7.62 -1.65
C ILE A 179 -18.00 6.58 -2.41
N LYS A 180 -18.12 5.29 -2.03
CA LYS A 180 -17.43 4.18 -2.70
C LYS A 180 -17.90 3.94 -4.13
N TYR A 181 -19.14 4.26 -4.46
CA TYR A 181 -19.58 4.26 -5.86
C TYR A 181 -19.10 5.46 -6.68
N GLY A 182 -18.56 6.50 -6.05
CA GLY A 182 -18.11 7.72 -6.74
C GLY A 182 -17.12 7.45 -7.87
N GLY A 183 -16.11 6.61 -7.63
CA GLY A 183 -15.13 6.24 -8.65
C GLY A 183 -15.73 5.49 -9.83
N LEU A 184 -16.49 4.41 -9.56
CA LEU A 184 -17.18 3.62 -10.59
C LEU A 184 -18.19 4.46 -11.41
N ALA A 185 -18.93 5.36 -10.76
CA ALA A 185 -19.86 6.25 -11.44
C ALA A 185 -19.12 7.23 -12.37
N ALA A 186 -17.97 7.77 -11.93
CA ALA A 186 -17.14 8.65 -12.75
C ALA A 186 -16.56 7.91 -13.95
N THR A 187 -15.89 6.77 -13.75
CA THR A 187 -15.33 5.97 -14.85
C THR A 187 -16.41 5.53 -15.83
N LYS A 188 -17.60 5.12 -15.38
CA LYS A 188 -18.72 4.76 -16.27
C LYS A 188 -19.12 5.92 -17.19
N ILE A 189 -19.11 7.14 -16.69
CA ILE A 189 -19.56 8.34 -17.42
C ILE A 189 -18.50 8.83 -18.40
N PHE A 190 -17.22 8.83 -18.01
CA PHE A 190 -16.13 9.39 -18.83
C PHE A 190 -15.42 8.35 -19.70
N PHE A 191 -15.39 7.09 -19.27
CA PHE A 191 -14.69 5.98 -19.91
C PHE A 191 -15.57 4.71 -19.93
N PRO A 192 -16.70 4.71 -20.66
CA PRO A 192 -17.70 3.64 -20.60
C PRO A 192 -17.17 2.25 -20.98
N ALA A 193 -16.12 2.17 -21.82
CA ALA A 193 -15.47 0.91 -22.20
C ALA A 193 -14.56 0.35 -21.09
N GLN A 194 -14.19 1.16 -20.09
CA GLN A 194 -13.30 0.82 -18.98
C GLN A 194 -13.99 1.07 -17.63
N GLU A 195 -15.32 0.97 -17.57
CA GLU A 195 -16.12 1.37 -16.40
C GLU A 195 -15.66 0.76 -15.06
N TYR A 196 -15.17 -0.48 -15.07
CA TYR A 196 -14.75 -1.19 -13.85
C TYR A 196 -13.27 -0.98 -13.50
N SER A 197 -12.53 -0.17 -14.27
CA SER A 197 -11.12 0.08 -14.01
C SER A 197 -10.93 0.82 -12.69
N GLY A 198 -10.17 0.22 -11.76
CA GLY A 198 -9.93 0.78 -10.43
C GLY A 198 -11.00 0.50 -9.37
N ALA A 199 -12.14 -0.12 -9.74
CA ALA A 199 -13.29 -0.26 -8.83
C ALA A 199 -13.29 -1.52 -7.94
N SER A 200 -12.38 -2.49 -8.15
CA SER A 200 -12.43 -3.79 -7.47
C SER A 200 -12.43 -3.69 -5.94
N SER A 201 -11.53 -2.88 -5.37
CA SER A 201 -11.44 -2.70 -3.91
C SER A 201 -12.65 -1.98 -3.33
N ASP A 202 -13.24 -1.05 -4.08
CA ASP A 202 -14.43 -0.33 -3.63
C ASP A 202 -15.66 -1.24 -3.64
N ILE A 203 -15.82 -2.07 -4.67
CA ILE A 203 -16.87 -3.09 -4.75
C ILE A 203 -16.73 -4.10 -3.60
N GLU A 204 -15.51 -4.54 -3.28
CA GLU A 204 -15.26 -5.42 -2.14
C GLU A 204 -15.71 -4.77 -0.82
N LYS A 205 -15.36 -3.50 -0.58
CA LYS A 205 -15.79 -2.75 0.61
C LYS A 205 -17.30 -2.55 0.66
N ILE A 206 -17.95 -2.26 -0.46
CA ILE A 206 -19.42 -2.16 -0.55
C ILE A 206 -20.07 -3.48 -0.16
N ASN A 207 -19.52 -4.61 -0.62
CA ASN A 207 -20.02 -5.94 -0.24
C ASN A 207 -19.84 -6.23 1.26
N GLU A 208 -18.71 -5.85 1.85
CA GLU A 208 -18.49 -5.95 3.30
C GLU A 208 -19.53 -5.14 4.08
N PHE A 209 -19.79 -3.88 3.66
CA PHE A 209 -20.81 -3.04 4.28
C PHE A 209 -22.20 -3.65 4.16
N ALA A 210 -22.56 -4.17 2.98
CA ALA A 210 -23.86 -4.80 2.77
C ALA A 210 -24.05 -6.02 3.67
N LYS A 211 -23.05 -6.90 3.76
CA LYS A 211 -23.07 -8.06 4.67
C LYS A 211 -23.18 -7.63 6.13
N ALA A 212 -22.45 -6.59 6.54
CA ALA A 212 -22.53 -6.06 7.90
C ALA A 212 -23.94 -5.54 8.21
N VAL A 213 -24.56 -4.77 7.31
CA VAL A 213 -25.94 -4.26 7.50
C VAL A 213 -26.95 -5.39 7.62
N ILE A 214 -26.81 -6.44 6.80
CA ILE A 214 -27.67 -7.62 6.85
C ILE A 214 -27.49 -8.37 8.16
N ASN A 215 -26.26 -8.73 8.52
CA ASN A 215 -25.95 -9.51 9.73
C ASN A 215 -26.31 -8.80 11.04
N ASN A 216 -26.40 -7.47 11.05
CA ASN A 216 -26.85 -6.72 12.22
C ASN A 216 -28.38 -6.55 12.27
N GLY A 217 -29.13 -7.16 11.34
CA GLY A 217 -30.59 -7.11 11.29
C GLY A 217 -31.17 -5.76 10.87
N ILE A 218 -30.35 -4.88 10.28
CA ILE A 218 -30.72 -3.51 9.90
C ILE A 218 -31.30 -3.46 8.47
N SER A 219 -31.02 -4.49 7.66
CA SER A 219 -31.48 -4.58 6.28
C SER A 219 -32.99 -4.84 6.16
N SER A 220 -33.52 -4.75 4.93
CA SER A 220 -34.90 -5.10 4.61
C SER A 220 -35.24 -6.58 4.86
N ALA A 221 -34.24 -7.44 5.09
CA ALA A 221 -34.47 -8.82 5.49
C ALA A 221 -35.01 -8.93 6.93
N GLY A 222 -34.80 -7.94 7.80
CA GLY A 222 -35.08 -8.07 9.23
C GLY A 222 -33.95 -8.80 9.95
N PRO A 223 -34.20 -9.53 11.06
CA PRO A 223 -33.17 -10.05 11.96
C PRO A 223 -32.42 -11.30 11.43
N TYR A 224 -32.36 -11.50 10.11
CA TYR A 224 -31.66 -12.62 9.49
C TYR A 224 -30.21 -12.26 9.15
N ASN A 225 -29.33 -13.24 9.31
CA ASN A 225 -27.95 -13.15 8.82
C ASN A 225 -27.88 -13.44 7.32
N TYR A 226 -26.84 -12.94 6.67
CA TYR A 226 -26.57 -13.12 5.25
C TYR A 226 -26.59 -14.60 4.83
N ASP A 227 -25.96 -15.47 5.62
CA ASP A 227 -25.87 -16.91 5.34
C ASP A 227 -27.19 -17.66 5.60
N MET A 228 -28.17 -17.02 6.26
CA MET A 228 -29.51 -17.57 6.44
C MET A 228 -30.43 -17.26 5.25
N LEU A 229 -30.06 -16.30 4.41
CA LEU A 229 -30.80 -15.97 3.20
C LEU A 229 -30.49 -16.99 2.11
N SER A 230 -31.52 -17.36 1.34
CA SER A 230 -31.33 -18.21 0.16
C SER A 230 -30.46 -17.53 -0.91
N ASN A 231 -29.89 -18.32 -1.81
CA ASN A 231 -29.08 -17.82 -2.93
C ASN A 231 -29.84 -16.82 -3.82
N ASP A 232 -31.18 -16.89 -3.85
CA ASP A 232 -32.03 -15.97 -4.61
C ASP A 232 -32.39 -14.69 -3.84
N GLU A 233 -32.31 -14.70 -2.51
CA GLU A 233 -32.61 -13.56 -1.64
C GLU A 233 -31.40 -12.68 -1.40
N GLN A 234 -30.21 -13.27 -1.23
CA GLN A 234 -28.98 -12.51 -0.98
C GLN A 234 -28.76 -11.37 -2.01
N PRO A 235 -28.85 -11.61 -3.33
CA PRO A 235 -28.64 -10.54 -4.31
C PRO A 235 -29.72 -9.47 -4.25
N LYS A 236 -30.96 -9.83 -3.90
CA LYS A 236 -32.09 -8.87 -3.81
C LYS A 236 -31.90 -7.93 -2.63
N VAL A 237 -31.56 -8.46 -1.46
CA VAL A 237 -31.34 -7.66 -0.25
C VAL A 237 -30.14 -6.73 -0.43
N VAL A 238 -29.05 -7.24 -0.99
CA VAL A 238 -27.87 -6.42 -1.32
C VAL A 238 -28.25 -5.33 -2.33
N LYS A 239 -28.92 -5.68 -3.44
CA LYS A 239 -29.34 -4.72 -4.47
C LYS A 239 -30.22 -3.61 -3.90
N ASN A 240 -31.17 -3.93 -3.04
CA ASN A 240 -32.05 -2.95 -2.39
C ASN A 240 -31.28 -1.93 -1.54
N LEU A 241 -30.15 -2.34 -0.96
CA LEU A 241 -29.29 -1.46 -0.18
C LEU A 241 -28.38 -0.61 -1.07
N VAL A 242 -27.74 -1.20 -2.08
CA VAL A 242 -26.63 -0.55 -2.79
C VAL A 242 -27.05 0.21 -4.05
N ALA A 243 -28.12 -0.22 -4.73
CA ALA A 243 -28.55 0.41 -5.99
C ALA A 243 -29.00 1.87 -5.83
N PRO A 244 -29.75 2.26 -4.78
CA PRO A 244 -30.08 3.67 -4.55
C PRO A 244 -28.84 4.55 -4.35
N GLU A 245 -27.84 4.05 -3.65
CA GLU A 245 -26.60 4.79 -3.37
C GLU A 245 -25.73 4.92 -4.62
N TYR A 246 -25.73 3.92 -5.51
CA TYR A 246 -25.10 4.05 -6.83
C TYR A 246 -25.78 5.13 -7.68
N GLU A 247 -27.12 5.15 -7.75
CA GLU A 247 -27.83 6.19 -8.51
C GLU A 247 -27.61 7.58 -7.90
N ARG A 248 -27.56 7.70 -6.57
CA ARG A 248 -27.21 8.94 -5.87
C ARG A 248 -25.79 9.41 -6.23
N ALA A 249 -24.80 8.50 -6.22
CA ALA A 249 -23.44 8.82 -6.63
C ALA A 249 -23.40 9.30 -8.08
N LYS A 250 -24.05 8.55 -8.98
CA LYS A 250 -24.14 8.87 -10.41
C LYS A 250 -24.76 10.25 -10.65
N GLN A 251 -25.85 10.61 -9.97
CA GLN A 251 -26.44 11.95 -10.07
C GLN A 251 -25.48 13.05 -9.63
N ILE A 252 -24.74 12.84 -8.53
CA ILE A 252 -23.71 13.77 -8.08
C ILE A 252 -22.64 13.93 -9.16
N ILE A 253 -22.14 12.83 -9.73
CA ILE A 253 -21.13 12.86 -10.80
C ILE A 253 -21.66 13.60 -12.04
N GLU A 254 -22.89 13.30 -12.48
CA GLU A 254 -23.51 13.93 -13.65
C GLU A 254 -23.65 15.44 -13.49
N ASN A 255 -24.02 15.90 -12.30
CA ASN A 255 -24.19 17.33 -11.99
C ASN A 255 -22.86 18.09 -11.84
N ASN A 256 -21.73 17.37 -11.73
CA ASN A 256 -20.41 17.98 -11.45
C ASN A 256 -19.36 17.59 -12.49
N LYS A 257 -19.76 17.21 -13.72
CA LYS A 257 -18.83 16.71 -14.76
C LYS A 257 -17.65 17.63 -15.06
N LEU A 258 -17.89 18.95 -15.15
CA LEU A 258 -16.83 19.92 -15.44
C LEU A 258 -15.82 20.01 -14.27
N VAL A 259 -16.33 20.01 -13.05
CA VAL A 259 -15.52 20.04 -11.83
C VAL A 259 -14.65 18.79 -11.72
N ILE A 260 -15.20 17.62 -12.03
CA ILE A 260 -14.46 16.35 -12.03
C ILE A 260 -13.30 16.39 -13.01
N LYS A 261 -13.53 16.88 -14.23
CA LYS A 261 -12.45 17.02 -15.22
C LYS A 261 -11.33 17.95 -14.73
N ARG A 262 -11.69 19.10 -14.15
CA ARG A 262 -10.70 20.03 -13.58
C ARG A 262 -9.93 19.40 -12.44
N LEU A 263 -10.63 18.76 -11.50
CA LEU A 263 -10.01 18.12 -10.35
C LEU A 263 -9.08 16.98 -10.78
N ALA A 264 -9.49 16.15 -11.75
CA ALA A 264 -8.64 15.11 -12.31
C ALA A 264 -7.39 15.69 -12.98
N GLN A 265 -7.54 16.78 -13.75
CA GLN A 265 -6.41 17.46 -14.39
C GLN A 265 -5.43 18.03 -13.35
N GLU A 266 -5.94 18.77 -12.36
CA GLU A 266 -5.13 19.29 -11.26
C GLU A 266 -4.43 18.19 -10.47
N LEU A 267 -5.09 17.03 -10.31
CA LEU A 267 -4.49 15.87 -9.65
C LEU A 267 -3.38 15.24 -10.50
N ILE A 268 -3.52 15.20 -11.83
CA ILE A 268 -2.47 14.73 -12.75
C ILE A 268 -1.25 15.66 -12.71
N ASP A 269 -1.49 16.97 -12.74
CA ASP A 269 -0.44 17.98 -12.82
C ASP A 269 0.34 18.11 -11.50
N ASN A 270 -0.36 18.16 -10.37
CA ASN A 270 0.24 18.36 -9.05
C ASN A 270 0.59 17.05 -8.33
N LYS A 271 -0.01 15.92 -8.75
CA LYS A 271 0.17 14.55 -8.20
C LYS A 271 -0.27 14.34 -6.76
N ASN A 272 -0.35 15.40 -5.96
CA ASN A 272 -0.92 15.41 -4.64
C ASN A 272 -1.69 16.72 -4.42
N LEU A 273 -2.90 16.60 -3.88
CA LEU A 273 -3.75 17.71 -3.49
C LEU A 273 -4.17 17.54 -2.03
N THR A 274 -3.99 18.58 -1.24
CA THR A 274 -4.57 18.66 0.11
C THR A 274 -6.10 18.80 0.03
N GLY A 275 -6.80 18.43 1.10
CA GLY A 275 -8.25 18.62 1.17
C GLY A 275 -8.71 20.06 0.89
N ASP A 276 -7.96 21.07 1.33
CA ASP A 276 -8.31 22.47 1.07
C ASP A 276 -8.17 22.84 -0.41
N GLN A 277 -7.14 22.33 -1.09
CA GLN A 277 -6.99 22.49 -2.54
C GLN A 277 -8.13 21.81 -3.30
N VAL A 278 -8.49 20.57 -2.92
CA VAL A 278 -9.65 19.87 -3.49
C VAL A 278 -10.91 20.72 -3.34
N ARG A 279 -11.19 21.24 -2.15
CA ARG A 279 -12.36 22.10 -1.89
C ARG A 279 -12.34 23.41 -2.68
N SER A 280 -11.18 24.01 -2.88
CA SER A 280 -11.05 25.22 -3.71
C SER A 280 -11.51 24.94 -5.15
N ILE A 281 -10.97 23.88 -5.76
CA ILE A 281 -11.30 23.47 -7.14
C ILE A 281 -12.79 23.14 -7.29
N ILE A 282 -13.41 22.56 -6.25
CA ILE A 282 -14.83 22.24 -6.23
C ILE A 282 -15.73 23.48 -6.19
N LYS A 283 -15.27 24.54 -5.53
CA LYS A 283 -16.04 25.80 -5.36
C LYS A 283 -15.87 26.77 -6.52
N GLU A 284 -14.78 26.68 -7.26
CA GLU A 284 -14.55 27.46 -8.46
C GLU A 284 -15.65 27.18 -9.49
N LYS A 285 -16.26 28.23 -10.05
CA LYS A 285 -17.31 28.11 -11.07
C LYS A 285 -16.69 27.84 -12.42
#